data_AF-A0A2E0LIV0-F1
#
_entry.id   AF-A0A2E0LIV0-F1
#
_cell.length_a   1.000
_cell.length_b   1.000
_cell.length_c   1.000
_cell.angle_alpha   90.00
_cell.angle_beta   90.00
_cell.angle_gamma   90.00
#
_symmetry.space_group_name_H-M   'P 1'
#
loop_
_entity.id
_entity.type
_entity.pdbx_description
1 polymer ?
#
loop_
_entity_poly.entity_id
_entity_poly.type
_entity_poly.pdbx_seq_one_letter_code
_entity_poly.pdbx_strand_id
1 'polypeptide(L)'
;EALGTDGTLVEALVEDVDRAPVPERQRPLFRYLRKLALTPSRMTPADAEAVRAAGWSDDALHGVVAVSALHNFFNRWVDGCGVTASAGDLRDGAGHIAARGYQAGPAPGAGNR
;
A
#
# COMPACT_ATOMS: atom_id res chain seq x y z
N GLU A 1 -1.01 -10.08 7.87
CA GLU A 1 -0.53 -11.32 8.52
C GLU A 1 0.77 -11.86 7.94
N ALA A 2 0.89 -12.07 6.62
CA ALA A 2 2.11 -12.62 6.01
C ALA A 2 3.41 -11.82 6.27
N LEU A 3 3.32 -10.50 6.49
CA LEU A 3 4.46 -9.62 6.79
C LEU A 3 4.53 -9.24 8.29
N GLY A 4 3.89 -10.00 9.17
CA GLY A 4 3.88 -9.74 10.62
C GLY A 4 2.95 -8.61 11.07
N THR A 5 2.14 -8.06 10.17
CA THR A 5 1.10 -7.05 10.49
C THR A 5 -0.22 -7.73 10.85
N ASP A 6 -0.89 -7.22 11.89
CA ASP A 6 -2.25 -7.65 12.27
C ASP A 6 -3.25 -7.33 11.15
N GLY A 7 -4.01 -8.32 10.70
CA GLY A 7 -5.02 -8.14 9.65
C GLY A 7 -6.10 -7.12 10.06
N THR A 8 -6.47 -7.11 11.34
CA THR A 8 -7.50 -6.20 11.87
C THR A 8 -7.05 -4.74 11.87
N LEU A 9 -5.74 -4.49 12.00
CA LEU A 9 -5.17 -3.15 11.90
C LEU A 9 -5.31 -2.57 10.50
N VAL A 10 -5.06 -3.39 9.48
CA VAL A 10 -5.17 -2.96 8.07
C VAL A 10 -6.62 -2.66 7.73
N GLU A 11 -7.55 -3.52 8.14
CA GLU A 11 -8.99 -3.29 7.97
C GLU A 11 -9.44 -1.98 8.65
N ALA A 12 -9.01 -1.76 9.90
CA ALA A 12 -9.32 -0.53 10.62
C ALA A 12 -8.78 0.73 9.91
N LEU A 13 -7.57 0.66 9.34
CA LEU A 13 -6.98 1.77 8.57
C LEU A 13 -7.72 2.07 7.26
N VAL A 14 -8.24 1.03 6.60
CA VAL A 14 -9.02 1.17 5.37
C VAL A 14 -10.38 1.80 5.67
N GLU A 15 -11.03 1.36 6.74
CA GLU A 15 -12.34 1.88 7.17
C GLU A 15 -12.25 3.34 7.63
N ASP A 16 -11.41 3.60 8.64
CA ASP A 16 -11.28 4.93 9.24
C ASP A 16 -9.90 5.14 9.86
N VAL A 17 -9.05 5.92 9.18
CA VAL A 17 -7.72 6.32 9.65
C VAL A 17 -7.77 7.00 11.02
N ASP A 18 -8.87 7.69 11.35
CA ASP A 18 -9.02 8.42 12.61
C ASP A 18 -9.44 7.53 13.78
N ARG A 19 -9.83 6.27 13.50
CA ARG A 19 -10.19 5.30 14.53
C ARG A 19 -9.24 4.11 14.60
N ALA A 20 -8.40 3.94 13.58
CA ALA A 20 -7.42 2.87 13.54
C ALA A 20 -6.45 2.92 14.74
N PRO A 21 -6.06 1.76 15.31
CA PRO A 21 -5.14 1.67 16.43
C PRO A 21 -3.68 1.86 15.98
N VAL A 22 -3.37 3.05 15.44
CA VAL A 22 -2.02 3.48 15.05
C VAL A 22 -1.52 4.61 15.94
N PRO A 23 -0.19 4.74 16.13
CA PRO A 23 0.39 5.91 16.78
C PRO A 23 -0.09 7.22 16.17
N GLU A 24 -0.39 8.22 17.01
CA GLU A 24 -0.90 9.54 16.57
C GLU A 24 -0.04 10.18 15.47
N ARG A 25 1.29 10.02 15.59
CA ARG A 25 2.25 10.51 14.59
C ARG A 25 2.02 9.94 13.18
N GLN A 26 1.45 8.76 13.04
CA GLN A 26 1.21 8.12 11.74
C GLN A 26 -0.09 8.61 11.07
N ARG A 27 -1.05 9.16 11.84
CA ARG A 27 -2.36 9.54 11.30
C ARG A 27 -2.28 10.59 10.18
N PRO A 28 -1.50 11.69 10.30
CA PRO A 28 -1.36 12.65 9.21
C PRO A 28 -0.79 12.02 7.94
N LEU A 29 0.15 11.08 8.07
CA LEU A 29 0.75 10.35 6.95
C LEU A 29 -0.28 9.46 6.24
N PHE A 30 -1.10 8.72 6.99
CA PHE A 30 -2.16 7.89 6.42
C PHE A 30 -3.30 8.72 5.81
N ARG A 31 -3.67 9.86 6.41
CA ARG A 31 -4.63 10.81 5.81
C ARG A 31 -4.10 11.36 4.49
N TYR A 32 -2.83 11.76 4.44
CA TYR A 32 -2.15 12.21 3.23
C TYR A 32 -2.21 11.13 2.15
N LEU A 33 -1.82 9.89 2.48
CA LEU A 33 -1.88 8.73 1.58
C LEU A 33 -3.28 8.47 1.02
N ARG A 34 -4.29 8.46 1.90
CA ARG A 34 -5.68 8.23 1.51
C ARG A 34 -6.17 9.31 0.54
N LYS A 35 -5.87 10.58 0.83
CA LYS A 35 -6.25 11.71 -0.03
C LYS A 35 -5.52 11.65 -1.38
N LEU A 36 -4.23 11.32 -1.38
CA LEU A 36 -3.42 11.18 -2.59
C LEU A 36 -3.95 10.03 -3.47
N ALA A 37 -4.33 8.90 -2.88
CA ALA A 37 -4.83 7.76 -3.62
C ALA A 37 -6.22 7.98 -4.24
N LEU A 38 -7.13 8.62 -3.50
CA LEU A 38 -8.53 8.79 -3.92
C LEU A 38 -8.79 10.08 -4.69
N THR A 39 -8.11 11.17 -4.33
CA THR A 39 -8.37 12.52 -4.86
C THR A 39 -7.07 13.31 -5.07
N PRO A 40 -6.14 12.81 -5.89
CA PRO A 40 -4.84 13.47 -6.09
C PRO A 40 -4.96 14.91 -6.60
N SER A 41 -5.99 15.22 -7.39
CA SER A 41 -6.26 16.58 -7.88
C SER A 41 -6.68 17.59 -6.80
N ARG A 42 -6.95 17.13 -5.57
CA ARG A 42 -7.36 17.97 -4.42
C ARG A 42 -6.23 18.16 -3.41
N MET A 43 -5.04 17.67 -3.70
CA MET A 43 -3.88 17.84 -2.83
C MET A 43 -3.49 19.31 -2.73
N THR A 44 -3.04 19.71 -1.55
CA THR A 44 -2.63 21.07 -1.22
C THR A 44 -1.32 21.05 -0.43
N PRO A 45 -0.59 22.17 -0.36
CA PRO A 45 0.62 22.26 0.49
C PRO A 45 0.34 21.93 1.97
N ALA A 46 -0.86 22.24 2.46
CA ALA A 46 -1.25 21.98 3.85
C ALA A 46 -1.26 20.48 4.20
N ASP A 47 -1.51 19.59 3.24
CA ASP A 47 -1.51 18.15 3.48
C ASP A 47 -0.09 17.66 3.81
N ALA A 48 0.91 18.13 3.05
CA ALA A 48 2.32 17.80 3.30
C ALA A 48 2.84 18.44 4.59
N GLU A 49 2.41 19.67 4.87
CA GLU A 49 2.79 20.38 6.09
C GLU A 49 2.28 19.67 7.35
N ALA A 50 1.06 19.12 7.33
CA ALA A 50 0.53 18.32 8.44
C ALA A 50 1.39 17.07 8.73
N VAL A 51 1.96 16.46 7.68
CA VAL A 51 2.86 15.31 7.81
C VAL A 51 4.20 15.74 8.42
N ARG A 52 4.77 16.87 7.97
CA ARG A 52 6.01 17.44 8.52
C ARG A 52 5.84 17.88 9.97
N ALA A 53 4.72 18.49 10.32
CA ALA A 53 4.39 18.89 11.69
C ALA A 53 4.31 17.70 12.66
N ALA A 54 4.00 16.50 12.16
CA ALA A 54 4.07 15.26 12.94
C ALA A 54 5.51 14.70 13.05
N GLY A 55 6.51 15.39 12.49
CA GLY A 55 7.93 15.06 12.58
C GLY A 55 8.40 14.04 11.55
N TRP A 56 7.69 13.86 10.43
CA TRP A 56 8.19 13.06 9.30
C TRP A 56 9.13 13.89 8.43
N SER A 57 10.20 13.25 7.95
CA SER A 57 11.12 13.87 6.99
C SER A 57 10.51 13.90 5.59
N ASP A 58 11.04 14.81 4.75
CA ASP A 58 10.68 14.85 3.34
C ASP A 58 11.05 13.55 2.61
N ASP A 59 12.13 12.88 2.99
CA ASP A 59 12.49 11.57 2.44
C ASP A 59 11.42 10.51 2.73
N ALA A 60 10.88 10.49 3.96
CA ALA A 60 9.79 9.59 4.31
C ALA A 60 8.51 9.92 3.53
N LEU A 61 8.20 11.21 3.37
CA LEU A 61 7.06 11.67 2.58
C LEU A 61 7.21 11.27 1.10
N HIS A 62 8.39 11.46 0.51
CA HIS A 62 8.68 11.05 -0.87
C HIS A 62 8.56 9.53 -1.05
N GLY A 63 9.07 8.73 -0.11
CA GLY A 63 8.92 7.28 -0.16
C GLY A 63 7.46 6.85 -0.17
N VAL A 64 6.65 7.48 0.67
CA VAL A 64 5.21 7.23 0.76
C VAL A 64 4.45 7.66 -0.50
N VAL A 65 4.79 8.82 -1.08
CA VAL A 65 4.26 9.28 -2.36
C VAL A 65 4.60 8.28 -3.47
N ALA A 66 5.85 7.80 -3.53
CA ALA A 66 6.30 6.87 -4.55
C ALA A 66 5.53 5.53 -4.48
N VAL A 67 5.38 4.96 -3.28
CA VAL A 67 4.61 3.72 -3.07
C VAL A 67 3.14 3.89 -3.49
N SER A 68 2.52 5.01 -3.12
CA SER A 68 1.13 5.32 -3.48
C SER A 68 0.95 5.48 -4.98
N ALA A 69 1.84 6.23 -5.63
CA ALA A 69 1.79 6.46 -7.07
C ALA A 69 1.96 5.16 -7.86
N LEU A 70 2.91 4.31 -7.44
CA LEU A 70 3.20 3.05 -8.11
C LEU A 70 2.01 2.06 -8.02
N HIS A 71 1.38 1.94 -6.85
CA HIS A 71 0.19 1.10 -6.71
C HIS A 71 -1.00 1.65 -7.53
N ASN A 72 -1.20 2.96 -7.54
CA ASN A 72 -2.24 3.59 -8.36
C ASN A 72 -2.04 3.38 -9.86
N PHE A 73 -0.78 3.34 -10.30
CA PHE A 73 -0.42 2.98 -11.67
C PHE A 73 -0.73 1.51 -11.95
N PHE A 74 -0.30 0.59 -11.08
CA PHE A 74 -0.56 -0.85 -11.28
C PHE A 74 -2.05 -1.19 -11.27
N ASN A 75 -2.85 -0.60 -10.38
CA ASN A 75 -4.29 -0.79 -10.38
C ASN A 75 -4.88 -0.47 -11.76
N ARG A 76 -4.51 0.69 -12.34
CA ARG A 76 -4.99 1.12 -13.67
C ARG A 76 -4.47 0.24 -14.80
N TRP A 77 -3.22 -0.21 -14.73
CA TRP A 77 -2.66 -1.11 -15.73
C TRP A 77 -3.37 -2.46 -15.69
N VAL A 78 -3.36 -3.13 -14.52
CA VAL A 78 -3.93 -4.47 -14.33
C VAL A 78 -5.39 -4.49 -14.75
N ASP A 79 -6.17 -3.52 -14.28
CA ASP A 79 -7.59 -3.38 -14.63
C ASP A 79 -7.76 -3.10 -16.14
N GLY A 80 -6.96 -2.18 -16.69
CA GLY A 80 -7.01 -1.82 -18.11
C GLY A 80 -6.63 -2.95 -19.07
N CYS A 81 -5.79 -3.88 -18.62
CA CYS A 81 -5.43 -5.08 -19.37
C CYS A 81 -6.36 -6.28 -19.11
N GLY A 82 -7.36 -6.15 -18.23
CA GLY A 82 -8.28 -7.24 -17.88
C GLY A 82 -7.62 -8.40 -17.13
N VAL A 83 -6.50 -8.13 -16.43
CA VAL A 83 -5.80 -9.15 -15.64
C VAL A 83 -6.58 -9.40 -14.35
N THR A 84 -6.99 -10.66 -14.13
CA THR A 84 -7.70 -11.08 -12.91
C THR A 84 -6.88 -12.10 -12.13
N ALA A 85 -6.93 -12.04 -10.80
CA ALA A 85 -6.34 -13.03 -9.91
C ALA A 85 -7.41 -13.59 -8.97
N SER A 86 -7.40 -14.90 -8.74
CA SER A 86 -8.25 -15.51 -7.72
C SER A 86 -7.72 -15.17 -6.32
N ALA A 87 -8.55 -15.34 -5.30
CA ALA A 87 -8.11 -15.21 -3.92
C ALA A 87 -6.99 -16.21 -3.56
N GLY A 88 -6.92 -17.36 -4.25
CA GLY A 88 -5.81 -18.32 -4.12
C GLY A 88 -4.51 -17.74 -4.66
N ASP A 89 -4.53 -17.22 -5.89
CA ASP A 89 -3.35 -16.63 -6.55
C ASP A 89 -2.77 -15.46 -5.74
N LEU A 90 -3.64 -14.62 -5.18
CA LEU A 90 -3.22 -13.49 -4.34
C LEU A 90 -2.57 -13.95 -3.02
N ARG A 91 -3.10 -15.01 -2.39
CA ARG A 91 -2.52 -15.57 -1.16
C ARG A 91 -1.15 -16.21 -1.44
N ASP A 92 -1.03 -16.98 -2.51
CA ASP A 92 0.21 -17.64 -2.89
C ASP A 92 1.28 -16.61 -3.26
N GLY A 93 0.90 -15.59 -4.05
CA GLY A 93 1.76 -14.46 -4.37
C GLY A 93 2.21 -13.69 -3.12
N ALA A 94 1.28 -13.40 -2.19
CA ALA A 94 1.62 -12.73 -0.94
C ALA A 94 2.58 -13.56 -0.07
N GLY A 95 2.38 -14.88 0.01
CA GLY A 95 3.27 -15.80 0.71
C GLY A 95 4.67 -15.84 0.10
N HIS A 96 4.76 -15.84 -1.24
CA HIS A 96 6.04 -15.76 -1.94
C HIS A 96 6.78 -14.45 -1.65
N ILE A 97 6.08 -13.31 -1.72
CA ILE A 97 6.68 -12.00 -1.42
C ILE A 97 7.14 -11.93 0.04
N ALA A 98 6.36 -12.46 0.98
CA ALA A 98 6.73 -12.49 2.39
C ALA A 98 7.98 -13.35 2.65
N ALA A 99 8.10 -14.49 1.98
CA ALA A 99 9.22 -15.42 2.19
C ALA A 99 10.50 -15.04 1.42
N ARG A 100 10.36 -14.44 0.23
CA ARG A 100 11.47 -14.27 -0.74
C ARG A 100 11.59 -12.85 -1.31
N GLY A 101 10.78 -11.91 -0.84
CA GLY A 101 10.70 -10.57 -1.41
C GLY A 101 10.24 -10.59 -2.87
N TYR A 102 10.72 -9.65 -3.67
CA TYR A 102 10.35 -9.51 -5.09
C TYR A 102 11.20 -10.37 -6.05
N GLN A 103 11.91 -11.38 -5.54
CA GLN A 103 12.64 -12.30 -6.40
C GLN A 103 11.66 -13.11 -7.24
N ALA A 104 11.97 -13.37 -8.52
CA ALA A 104 11.10 -14.18 -9.36
C ALA A 104 10.92 -15.58 -8.75
N GLY A 105 9.66 -15.96 -8.51
CA GLY A 105 9.31 -17.34 -8.18
C GLY A 105 9.44 -18.24 -9.40
N PRO A 106 9.49 -19.58 -9.22
CA PRO A 106 9.40 -20.49 -10.35
C PRO A 106 8.11 -20.22 -11.14
N ALA A 107 8.20 -20.20 -12.47
CA ALA A 107 7.07 -19.91 -13.33
C ALA A 107 5.90 -20.89 -13.05
N PRO A 108 4.65 -20.42 -13.01
CA PRO A 108 3.50 -21.30 -12.87
C PRO A 108 3.48 -22.29 -14.03
N GLY A 109 3.48 -23.59 -13.72
CA GLY A 109 3.52 -24.69 -14.70
C GLY A 109 4.87 -25.39 -14.88
N ALA A 110 5.93 -25.01 -14.16
CA ALA A 110 7.21 -25.74 -14.15
C ALA A 110 7.21 -27.00 -13.25
N GLY A 111 6.02 -27.55 -12.97
CA GLY A 111 5.84 -28.80 -12.23
C GLY A 111 5.81 -30.00 -13.18
N ASN A 112 6.92 -30.73 -13.21
CA ASN A 112 7.15 -32.09 -13.72
C ASN A 112 6.70 -32.40 -15.16
N ARG A 113 7.65 -32.30 -16.10
CA ARG A 113 7.73 -33.20 -17.26
C ARG A 113 8.73 -34.30 -16.94
#